data_AF-A0A848LQ61-F1
#
_entry.id   AF-A0A848LQ61-F1
#
_cell.length_a   1.000
_cell.length_b   1.000
_cell.length_c   1.000
_cell.angle_alpha   90.00
_cell.angle_beta   90.00
_cell.angle_gamma   90.00
#
_symmetry.space_group_name_H-M   'P 1'
#
loop_
_entity.id
_entity.type
_entity.pdbx_description
1 polymer ?
#
loop_
_entity_poly.entity_id
_entity_poly.type
_entity_poly.pdbx_seq_one_letter_code
_entity_poly.pdbx_strand_id
1 'polypeptide(L)'
;GTLGGWQLAVNAHVSPERRRLAAKLIAHLTSPEANLVLAQHYARNPPRPAVYEDPRLREADPFIADLKRMVERARPRPVSPYYNLISDVLQSEFSAAVAGLRTPEESLKRAQRQVDHLTGVRE
;
A
#
# COMPACT_ATOMS: atom_id res chain seq x y z
N GLY A 1 -4.89 9.46 5.17
CA GLY A 1 -3.79 9.10 4.25
C GLY A 1 -4.06 7.75 3.64
N THR A 2 -3.44 7.44 2.51
CA THR A 2 -3.61 6.16 1.81
C THR A 2 -2.47 5.21 2.14
N LEU A 3 -2.77 3.94 2.39
CA LEU A 3 -1.78 2.88 2.61
C LEU A 3 -1.19 2.45 1.26
N GLY A 4 0.12 2.58 1.15
CA GLY A 4 0.94 2.09 0.05
C GLY A 4 1.97 1.07 0.53
N GLY A 5 3.04 0.90 -0.24
CA GLY A 5 4.14 -0.02 0.09
C GLY A 5 4.14 -1.28 -0.77
N TRP A 6 5.02 -2.21 -0.42
CA TRP A 6 5.29 -3.43 -1.16
C TRP A 6 5.17 -4.64 -0.23
N GLN A 7 4.72 -5.76 -0.78
CA GLN A 7 4.58 -7.02 -0.07
C GLN A 7 5.48 -8.08 -0.72
N LEU A 8 5.99 -8.99 0.10
CA LEU A 8 6.74 -10.15 -0.39
C LEU A 8 5.80 -11.36 -0.46
N ALA A 9 5.86 -12.12 -1.56
CA ALA A 9 5.05 -13.31 -1.77
C ALA A 9 5.90 -14.45 -2.35
N VAL A 10 5.45 -15.68 -2.10
CA VAL A 10 6.07 -16.89 -2.67
C VAL A 10 5.21 -17.40 -3.82
N ASN A 11 5.83 -17.65 -4.98
CA ASN A 11 5.13 -18.25 -6.11
C ASN A 11 4.60 -19.65 -5.73
N ALA A 12 3.30 -19.88 -5.94
CA ALA A 12 2.62 -21.11 -5.57
C ALA A 12 3.08 -22.35 -6.35
N HIS A 13 3.79 -22.19 -7.47
CA HIS A 13 4.20 -23.29 -8.37
C HIS A 13 5.66 -23.75 -8.16
N VAL A 14 6.33 -23.31 -7.10
CA VAL A 14 7.70 -23.77 -6.79
C VAL A 14 7.70 -25.05 -5.96
N SER A 15 8.81 -25.80 -6.04
CA SER A 15 9.00 -27.02 -5.24
C SER A 15 8.84 -26.76 -3.73
N PRO A 16 8.45 -27.77 -2.94
CA PRO A 16 8.31 -27.62 -1.48
C PRO A 16 9.59 -27.10 -0.80
N GLU A 17 10.75 -27.53 -1.27
CA GLU A 17 12.04 -27.05 -0.78
C GLU A 17 12.24 -25.55 -1.04
N ARG A 18 12.04 -25.10 -2.28
CA ARG A 18 12.16 -23.68 -2.65
C ARG A 18 11.16 -22.82 -1.88
N ARG A 19 9.94 -23.33 -1.67
CA ARG A 19 8.91 -22.67 -0.86
C ARG A 19 9.39 -22.46 0.58
N ARG A 20 9.97 -23.48 1.20
CA ARG A 20 10.53 -23.41 2.57
C ARG A 20 11.67 -22.40 2.66
N LEU A 21 12.58 -22.38 1.69
CA LEU A 21 13.70 -21.43 1.65
C LEU A 21 13.20 -19.99 1.44
N ALA A 22 12.25 -19.78 0.53
CA ALA A 22 11.64 -18.47 0.30
C ALA A 22 10.91 -17.95 1.56
N ALA A 23 10.19 -18.81 2.29
CA ALA A 23 9.54 -18.44 3.55
C ALA A 23 10.56 -17.99 4.61
N LYS A 24 11.70 -18.69 4.73
CA LYS A 24 12.81 -18.28 5.62
C LYS A 24 13.38 -16.91 5.23
N LEU A 25 13.55 -16.66 3.93
CA LEU A 25 14.01 -15.36 3.44
C LEU A 25 13.02 -14.24 3.76
N ILE A 26 11.73 -14.45 3.52
CA ILE A 26 10.68 -13.47 3.87
C ILE A 26 10.69 -13.20 5.37
N ALA A 27 10.80 -14.24 6.22
CA ALA A 27 10.89 -14.06 7.66
C ALA A 27 12.09 -13.20 8.09
N HIS A 28 13.25 -13.40 7.44
CA HIS A 28 14.43 -12.58 7.68
C HIS A 28 14.24 -11.13 7.23
N LEU A 29 13.82 -10.90 5.97
CA LEU A 29 13.63 -9.55 5.41
C LEU A 29 12.54 -8.76 6.13
N THR A 30 11.57 -9.46 6.72
CA THR A 30 10.51 -8.86 7.53
C THR A 30 10.82 -8.89 9.02
N SER A 31 12.04 -9.22 9.47
CA SER A 31 12.41 -9.18 10.89
C SER A 31 12.55 -7.74 11.41
N PRO A 32 12.42 -7.48 12.74
CA PRO A 32 12.66 -6.15 13.29
C PRO A 32 14.01 -5.57 12.91
N GLU A 33 15.07 -6.37 13.01
CA GLU A 33 16.44 -5.94 12.69
C GLU A 33 16.60 -5.57 11.22
N ALA A 34 16.10 -6.41 10.30
CA ALA A 34 16.14 -6.08 8.87
C ALA A 34 15.33 -4.80 8.56
N ASN A 35 14.20 -4.59 9.23
CA ASN A 35 13.38 -3.40 9.01
C ASN A 35 13.98 -2.13 9.63
N LEU A 36 14.74 -2.25 10.72
CA LEU A 36 15.55 -1.14 11.23
C LEU A 36 16.62 -0.74 10.22
N VAL A 37 17.37 -1.70 9.67
CA VAL A 37 18.38 -1.46 8.62
C VAL A 37 17.73 -0.78 7.40
N LEU A 38 16.57 -1.27 6.96
CA LEU A 38 15.83 -0.68 5.84
C LEU A 38 15.35 0.74 6.14
N ALA A 39 14.91 1.01 7.36
CA ALA A 39 14.51 2.36 7.76
C ALA A 39 15.72 3.31 7.77
N GLN A 40 16.79 2.95 8.47
CA GLN A 40 17.97 3.81 8.64
C GLN A 40 18.74 4.07 7.34
N HIS A 41 18.84 3.08 6.47
CA HIS A 41 19.72 3.18 5.29
C HIS A 41 18.99 3.37 3.97
N TYR A 42 17.69 3.09 3.91
CA TYR A 42 16.90 3.15 2.67
C TYR A 42 15.63 3.98 2.80
N ALA A 43 15.46 4.69 3.91
CA ALA A 43 14.28 5.49 4.21
C ALA A 43 12.95 4.74 4.02
N ARG A 44 12.95 3.43 4.29
CA ARG A 44 11.76 2.59 4.17
C ARG A 44 11.01 2.58 5.49
N ASN A 45 9.81 3.16 5.47
CA ASN A 45 8.87 3.10 6.58
C ASN A 45 8.65 1.65 7.02
N PRO A 46 8.98 1.28 8.27
CA PRO A 46 8.78 -0.08 8.76
C PRO A 46 7.31 -0.52 8.65
N PRO A 47 7.03 -1.77 8.23
CA PRO A 47 5.71 -2.38 8.31
C PRO A 47 5.39 -2.87 9.74
N ARG A 48 6.39 -2.93 10.63
CA ARG A 48 6.24 -3.33 12.04
C ARG A 48 6.16 -2.11 12.94
N PRO A 49 5.03 -1.88 13.66
CA PRO A 49 4.88 -0.73 14.53
C PRO A 49 5.98 -0.59 15.60
N ALA A 50 6.44 -1.70 16.17
CA ALA A 50 7.48 -1.70 17.21
C ALA A 50 8.83 -1.13 16.73
N VAL A 51 9.14 -1.16 15.43
CA VAL A 51 10.41 -0.62 14.92
C VAL A 51 10.43 0.91 14.99
N TYR A 52 9.27 1.58 14.93
CA TYR A 52 9.18 3.03 15.14
C TYR A 52 9.52 3.46 16.57
N GLU A 53 9.47 2.53 17.52
CA GLU A 53 9.78 2.75 18.94
C GLU A 53 11.23 2.35 19.28
N ASP A 54 11.99 1.79 18.32
CA ASP A 54 13.38 1.40 18.53
C ASP A 54 14.22 2.69 18.76
N PRO A 55 14.94 2.79 19.91
CA PRO A 55 15.75 3.97 20.20
C PRO A 55 16.82 4.21 19.14
N ARG A 56 17.35 3.15 18.50
CA ARG A 56 18.33 3.26 17.41
C ARG A 56 17.74 3.95 16.18
N LEU A 57 16.46 3.72 15.89
CA LEU A 57 15.78 4.44 14.80
C LEU A 57 15.57 5.90 15.18
N ARG A 58 15.11 6.17 16.40
CA ARG A 58 14.84 7.55 16.84
C ARG A 58 16.11 8.41 16.88
N GLU A 59 17.25 7.81 17.20
CA GLU A 59 18.55 8.49 17.18
C GLU A 59 19.05 8.75 15.75
N ALA A 60 18.94 7.74 14.87
CA ALA A 60 19.47 7.83 13.51
C ALA A 60 18.58 8.61 12.53
N ASP A 61 17.26 8.42 12.62
CA ASP A 61 16.24 9.04 11.75
C ASP A 61 14.95 9.36 12.55
N PRO A 62 14.95 10.48 13.30
CA PRO A 62 13.77 10.92 14.05
C PRO A 62 12.54 11.14 13.16
N PHE A 63 12.74 11.55 11.89
CA PHE A 63 11.66 11.82 10.96
C PHE A 63 10.86 10.55 10.68
N ILE A 64 11.53 9.44 10.35
CA ILE A 64 10.85 8.15 10.13
C ILE A 64 10.13 7.69 11.40
N ALA A 65 10.77 7.80 12.57
CA ALA A 65 10.15 7.42 13.84
C ALA A 65 8.81 8.15 14.08
N ASP A 66 8.75 9.45 13.76
CA ASP A 66 7.57 10.27 13.94
C ASP A 66 6.43 9.94 12.95
N LEU A 67 6.71 9.23 11.84
CA LEU A 67 5.69 8.80 10.88
C LEU A 67 4.74 7.72 11.42
N LYS A 68 5.04 7.12 12.59
CA LYS A 68 4.22 6.06 13.21
C LYS A 68 2.72 6.38 13.18
N ARG A 69 2.35 7.58 13.65
CA ARG A 69 0.93 8.00 13.74
C ARG A 69 0.27 8.12 12.37
N MET A 70 1.02 8.49 11.34
CA MET A 70 0.52 8.62 9.98
C MET A 70 0.29 7.24 9.35
N VAL A 71 1.22 6.31 9.57
CA VAL A 71 1.13 4.93 9.08
C VAL A 71 -0.04 4.18 9.73
N GLU A 72 -0.25 4.34 11.05
CA GLU A 72 -1.38 3.73 11.77
C GLU A 72 -2.75 4.23 11.28
N ARG A 73 -2.82 5.44 10.72
CA ARG A 73 -4.05 6.04 10.18
C ARG A 73 -4.23 5.81 8.68
N ALA A 74 -3.26 5.18 8.01
CA ALA A 74 -3.33 4.91 6.59
C ALA A 74 -4.38 3.85 6.29
N ARG A 75 -5.16 4.04 5.23
CA ARG A 75 -6.18 3.07 4.80
C ARG A 75 -5.84 2.50 3.43
N PRO A 76 -5.99 1.18 3.20
CA PRO A 76 -5.81 0.62 1.87
C PRO A 76 -6.79 1.24 0.89
N ARG A 77 -6.36 1.33 -0.37
CA ARG A 77 -7.26 1.53 -1.50
C ARG A 77 -8.22 0.32 -1.60
N PRO A 78 -9.34 0.42 -2.34
CA PRO A 78 -10.30 -0.68 -2.46
C PRO A 78 -9.63 -2.02 -2.75
N VAL A 79 -9.78 -2.98 -1.83
CA VAL A 79 -9.19 -4.31 -1.97
C VAL A 79 -10.12 -5.14 -2.84
N SER A 80 -9.83 -5.18 -4.14
CA SER A 80 -10.65 -5.86 -5.14
C SER A 80 -9.77 -6.48 -6.22
N PRO A 81 -10.13 -7.66 -6.76
CA PRO A 81 -9.46 -8.19 -7.96
C PRO A 81 -9.62 -7.27 -9.18
N TYR A 82 -10.62 -6.38 -9.17
CA TYR A 82 -10.85 -5.37 -10.20
C TYR A 82 -10.16 -4.04 -9.92
N TYR A 83 -9.27 -3.96 -8.92
CA TYR A 83 -8.66 -2.70 -8.48
C TYR A 83 -8.03 -1.89 -9.63
N ASN A 84 -7.37 -2.55 -10.58
CA ASN A 84 -6.77 -1.84 -11.73
C ASN A 84 -7.83 -1.13 -12.57
N LEU A 85 -8.94 -1.80 -12.90
CA LEU A 85 -10.04 -1.22 -13.68
C LEU A 85 -10.72 -0.08 -12.90
N ILE A 86 -10.92 -0.26 -11.59
CA ILE A 86 -11.44 0.79 -10.71
C ILE A 86 -10.51 2.00 -10.72
N SER A 87 -9.19 1.78 -10.62
CA SER A 87 -8.18 2.84 -10.62
C SER A 87 -8.18 3.60 -11.94
N ASP A 88 -8.33 2.93 -13.07
CA ASP A 88 -8.35 3.58 -14.40
C ASP A 88 -9.57 4.48 -14.56
N VAL A 89 -10.75 4.01 -14.16
CA VAL A 89 -11.99 4.80 -14.14
C VAL A 89 -11.83 6.05 -13.27
N LEU A 90 -11.36 5.88 -12.04
CA LEU A 90 -11.20 6.98 -11.09
C LEU A 90 -10.17 8.00 -11.58
N GLN A 91 -9.01 7.55 -12.08
CA GLN A 91 -7.97 8.44 -12.61
C GLN A 91 -8.50 9.29 -13.77
N SER A 92 -9.23 8.68 -14.71
CA SER A 92 -9.79 9.39 -15.87
C SER A 92 -10.81 10.45 -15.46
N GLU A 93 -11.80 10.10 -14.63
CA GLU A 93 -12.85 11.04 -14.23
C GLU A 93 -12.33 12.13 -13.28
N PHE A 94 -11.35 11.82 -12.41
CA PHE A 94 -10.68 12.83 -11.58
C PHE A 94 -9.84 13.79 -12.41
N SER A 95 -9.10 13.29 -13.41
CA SER A 95 -8.33 14.13 -14.33
C SER A 95 -9.24 15.09 -15.10
N ALA A 96 -10.38 14.61 -15.60
CA ALA A 96 -11.37 15.45 -16.28
C ALA A 96 -11.94 16.56 -15.38
N ALA A 97 -12.21 16.27 -14.10
CA ALA A 97 -12.66 17.26 -13.15
C ALA A 97 -11.58 18.31 -12.84
N VAL A 98 -10.34 17.88 -12.59
CA VAL A 98 -9.20 18.77 -12.30
C VAL A 98 -8.88 19.66 -13.50
N ALA A 99 -9.01 19.15 -14.72
CA ALA A 99 -8.80 19.90 -15.96
C ALA A 99 -9.99 20.82 -16.34
N GLY A 100 -11.09 20.80 -15.59
CA GLY A 100 -12.28 21.60 -15.87
C GLY A 100 -13.11 21.13 -17.07
N LEU A 101 -12.90 19.90 -17.54
CA LEU A 101 -13.67 19.30 -18.64
C LEU A 101 -15.07 18.84 -18.20
N ARG A 102 -15.26 18.58 -16.89
CA ARG A 102 -16.51 18.20 -16.23
C ARG A 102 -16.54 18.76 -14.81
N THR A 103 -17.73 18.91 -14.22
CA THR A 103 -17.79 19.25 -12.78
C THR A 103 -17.40 18.05 -11.91
N PRO A 104 -16.96 18.27 -10.66
CA PRO A 104 -16.73 17.18 -9.71
C PRO A 104 -17.94 16.25 -9.55
N GLU A 105 -19.15 16.79 -9.49
CA GLU A 105 -20.39 16.01 -9.35
C GLU A 105 -20.65 15.12 -10.56
N GLU A 106 -20.42 15.64 -11.77
CA GLU A 106 -20.57 14.86 -13.01
C GLU A 106 -19.55 13.73 -13.09
N SER A 107 -18.27 14.03 -12.84
CA SER A 107 -17.20 13.03 -12.81
C SER A 107 -17.46 11.94 -11.79
N LEU A 108 -17.90 12.29 -10.57
CA LEU A 108 -18.20 11.31 -9.52
C LEU A 108 -19.39 10.43 -9.89
N LYS A 109 -20.48 10.99 -10.42
CA LYS A 109 -21.63 10.18 -10.87
C LYS A 109 -21.24 9.22 -12.00
N ARG A 110 -20.36 9.65 -12.91
CA ARG A 110 -19.86 8.79 -14.00
C ARG A 110 -18.95 7.69 -13.48
N ALA A 111 -18.04 8.02 -12.55
CA ALA A 111 -17.16 7.05 -11.93
C ALA A 111 -17.94 6.00 -11.15
N GLN A 112 -18.93 6.41 -10.36
CA GLN A 112 -19.80 5.51 -9.58
C GLN A 112 -20.46 4.47 -10.48
N ARG A 113 -21.17 4.90 -11.54
CA ARG A 113 -21.83 3.99 -12.49
C ARG A 113 -20.87 2.97 -13.13
N GLN A 114 -19.66 3.42 -13.50
CA GLN A 114 -18.65 2.54 -14.11
C GLN A 114 -18.09 1.55 -13.09
N VAL A 115 -17.78 2.00 -11.87
CA VAL A 115 -17.30 1.13 -10.79
C VAL A 115 -18.37 0.10 -10.40
N ASP A 116 -19.63 0.50 -10.24
CA ASP A 116 -20.74 -0.40 -9.92
C ASP A 116 -20.90 -1.50 -10.98
N HIS A 117 -20.80 -1.12 -12.26
CA HIS A 117 -20.79 -2.07 -13.36
C HIS A 117 -19.61 -3.06 -13.28
N LEU A 118 -18.40 -2.57 -13.00
CA LEU A 118 -17.20 -3.41 -12.86
C LEU A 118 -17.28 -4.36 -11.67
N THR A 119 -17.85 -3.93 -10.55
CA THR A 119 -17.92 -4.71 -9.32
C THR A 119 -19.19 -5.56 -9.19
N GLY A 120 -20.13 -5.44 -10.13
CA GLY A 120 -21.41 -6.16 -10.09
C GLY A 120 -22.32 -5.73 -8.93
N VAL A 121 -22.05 -4.57 -8.33
CA VAL A 121 -22.89 -4.00 -7.28
C VAL A 121 -24.06 -3.33 -7.98
N ARG A 122 -25.28 -3.81 -7.71
CA ARG A 122 -26.53 -3.16 -8.13
C ARG A 122 -27.14 -2.52 -6.90
N GLU A 123 -27.46 -1.23 -6.97
CA GLU A 123 -28.34 -0.56 -6.01
C GLU A 123 -29.72 -1.21 -5.99
#